data_AF-A0A1B8QZQ9-F1
#
_entry.id   AF-A0A1B8QZQ9-F1
#
_cell.length_a   1.000
_cell.length_b   1.000
_cell.length_c   1.000
_cell.angle_alpha   90.00
_cell.angle_beta   90.00
_cell.angle_gamma   90.00
#
_symmetry.space_group_name_H-M   'P 1'
#
loop_
_entity.id
_entity.type
_entity.pdbx_description
1 polymer ?
#
loop_
_entity_poly.entity_id
_entity_poly.type
_entity_poly.pdbx_seq_one_letter_code
_entity_poly.pdbx_strand_id
1 'polypeptide(L)'
;MKLQNPQIQEKMTALLEQFNNQKETLIMIDRELAALHMQQAKNNATIAAVKSEFEQEAAAIKAKFEQSHELALDDYTLIQKAKAELKARLDFFTATGEELEEKIYQKSEQVFTTKAQLLATRKHLIFSYGEALANEFIQQHIEQITLFRSLIVNGIKYDPITEKDGKDVFNEMLIKKLSGFDNSLPDEFKLPTLNLQQDWKPKTPTQKHVDSFKPQSDKGFKRLLNNF
;
A
#
# COMPACT_ATOMS: atom_id res chain seq x y z
N MET A 1 2.35 -24.27 12.13
CA MET A 1 2.63 -25.64 11.63
C MET A 1 3.75 -26.28 12.43
N LYS A 2 3.79 -27.62 12.59
CA LYS A 2 4.83 -28.33 13.36
C LYS A 2 5.63 -29.27 12.45
N LEU A 3 6.94 -29.04 12.37
CA LEU A 3 7.94 -29.85 11.69
C LEU A 3 8.58 -30.83 12.68
N GLN A 4 9.03 -31.98 12.19
CA GLN A 4 9.68 -33.00 13.00
C GLN A 4 11.15 -32.66 13.27
N ASN A 5 11.83 -32.00 12.35
CA ASN A 5 13.22 -31.58 12.53
C ASN A 5 13.29 -30.30 13.39
N PRO A 6 13.87 -30.36 14.62
CA PRO A 6 13.89 -29.22 15.53
C PRO A 6 14.67 -28.01 14.97
N GLN A 7 15.77 -28.24 14.25
CA GLN A 7 16.59 -27.17 13.69
C GLN A 7 15.86 -26.44 12.54
N ILE A 8 15.11 -27.18 11.72
CA ILE A 8 14.31 -26.58 10.65
C ILE A 8 13.10 -25.85 11.26
N GLN A 9 12.46 -26.44 12.27
CA GLN A 9 11.37 -25.80 13.02
C GLN A 9 11.81 -24.46 13.60
N GLU A 10 12.97 -24.39 14.25
CA GLU A 10 13.51 -23.16 14.83
C GLU A 10 13.72 -22.07 13.76
N LYS A 11 14.35 -22.42 12.62
CA LYS A 11 14.53 -21.50 11.49
C LYS A 11 13.19 -20.98 10.95
N MET A 12 12.21 -21.86 10.81
CA MET A 12 10.89 -21.48 10.29
C MET A 12 10.10 -20.61 11.27
N THR A 13 10.22 -20.86 12.57
CA THR A 13 9.67 -19.99 13.61
C THR A 13 10.28 -18.59 13.54
N ALA A 14 11.61 -18.48 13.43
CA ALA A 14 12.28 -17.19 13.32
C ALA A 14 11.86 -16.41 12.06
N LEU A 15 11.71 -17.08 10.91
CA LEU A 15 11.22 -16.43 9.69
C LEU A 15 9.75 -15.99 9.81
N LEU A 16 8.91 -16.76 10.51
CA LEU A 16 7.52 -16.39 10.78
C LEU A 16 7.43 -15.19 11.72
N GLU A 17 8.25 -15.13 12.77
CA GLU A 17 8.36 -13.97 13.65
C GLU A 17 8.82 -12.72 12.90
N GLN A 18 9.83 -12.85 12.03
CA GLN A 18 10.27 -11.76 11.16
C GLN A 18 9.14 -11.25 10.27
N PHE A 19 8.40 -12.16 9.62
CA PHE A 19 7.24 -11.82 8.80
C PHE A 19 6.16 -11.08 9.60
N ASN A 20 5.83 -11.57 10.80
CA ASN A 20 4.82 -10.94 11.67
C ASN A 20 5.27 -9.56 12.15
N ASN A 21 6.54 -9.38 12.53
CA ASN A 21 7.08 -8.07 12.92
C ASN A 21 7.04 -7.07 11.76
N GLN A 22 7.39 -7.50 10.55
CA GLN A 22 7.28 -6.66 9.35
C GLN A 22 5.81 -6.32 9.03
N LYS A 23 4.88 -7.27 9.23
CA LYS A 23 3.45 -7.07 9.04
C LYS A 23 2.89 -6.03 10.02
N GLU A 24 3.22 -6.11 11.30
CA GLU A 24 2.80 -5.11 12.30
C GLU A 24 3.38 -3.73 12.00
N THR A 25 4.65 -3.67 11.60
CA THR A 25 5.30 -2.43 11.17
C THR A 25 4.54 -1.80 9.99
N LEU A 26 4.18 -2.60 8.98
CA LEU A 26 3.40 -2.13 7.84
C LEU A 26 2.02 -1.60 8.25
N ILE A 27 1.31 -2.30 9.15
CA ILE A 27 0.00 -1.86 9.66
C ILE A 27 0.12 -0.52 10.38
N MET A 28 1.16 -0.33 11.19
CA MET A 28 1.39 0.92 11.90
C MET A 28 1.63 2.08 10.91
N ILE A 29 2.51 1.90 9.92
CA ILE A 29 2.81 2.93 8.91
C ILE A 29 1.56 3.25 8.09
N ASP A 30 0.74 2.26 7.74
CA ASP A 30 -0.50 2.45 6.99
C ASP A 30 -1.57 3.21 7.80
N ARG A 31 -1.64 3.00 9.12
CA ARG A 31 -2.49 3.82 10.01
C ARG A 31 -2.07 5.28 10.03
N GLU A 32 -0.76 5.55 10.04
CA GLU A 32 -0.24 6.92 9.94
C GLU A 32 -0.62 7.56 8.59
N LEU A 33 -0.54 6.80 7.49
CA LEU A 33 -0.98 7.26 6.17
C LEU A 33 -2.48 7.61 6.16
N ALA A 34 -3.32 6.75 6.74
CA ALA A 34 -4.75 7.01 6.85
C ALA A 34 -5.06 8.28 7.66
N ALA A 35 -4.32 8.52 8.75
CA ALA A 35 -4.45 9.73 9.56
C ALA A 35 -4.09 11.00 8.75
N LEU A 36 -3.04 10.94 7.93
CA LEU A 36 -2.66 12.06 7.06
C LEU A 36 -3.73 12.34 5.99
N HIS A 37 -4.30 11.31 5.36
CA HIS A 37 -5.42 11.49 4.43
C HIS A 37 -6.64 12.13 5.10
N MET A 38 -6.95 11.74 6.34
CA MET A 38 -8.03 12.36 7.11
C MET A 38 -7.74 13.84 7.41
N GLN A 39 -6.49 14.18 7.76
CA GLN A 39 -6.08 15.58 7.94
C GLN A 39 -6.22 16.38 6.65
N GLN A 40 -5.82 15.84 5.49
CA GLN A 40 -6.01 16.48 4.18
C GLN A 40 -7.50 16.72 3.89
N ALA A 41 -8.35 15.72 4.10
CA ALA A 41 -9.78 15.84 3.87
C ALA A 41 -10.40 16.92 4.76
N LYS A 42 -10.02 16.98 6.04
CA LYS A 42 -10.45 18.03 6.97
C LYS A 42 -9.97 19.41 6.51
N ASN A 43 -8.72 19.54 6.09
CA ASN A 43 -8.18 20.80 5.56
C ASN A 43 -8.96 21.29 4.34
N ASN A 44 -9.27 20.39 3.40
CA ASN A 44 -10.07 20.71 2.21
C ASN A 44 -11.51 21.14 2.57
N ALA A 45 -12.13 20.48 3.56
CA ALA A 45 -13.44 20.88 4.07
C ALA A 45 -13.39 22.28 4.71
N THR A 46 -12.33 22.59 5.46
CA THR A 46 -12.12 23.93 6.03
C THR A 46 -11.96 24.98 4.94
N ILE A 47 -11.19 24.71 3.88
CA ILE A 47 -11.06 25.62 2.73
C ILE A 47 -12.43 25.90 2.08
N ALA A 48 -13.27 24.87 1.91
CA ALA A 48 -14.60 25.03 1.35
C ALA A 48 -15.51 25.86 2.27
N ALA A 49 -15.49 25.61 3.58
CA ALA A 49 -16.24 26.38 4.56
C ALA A 49 -15.83 27.87 4.58
N VAL A 50 -14.52 28.13 4.58
CA VAL A 50 -13.95 29.49 4.53
C VAL A 50 -14.42 30.24 3.29
N LYS A 51 -14.47 29.60 2.11
CA LYS A 51 -15.02 30.22 0.89
C LYS A 51 -16.52 30.53 1.03
N SER A 52 -17.29 29.59 1.59
CA SER A 52 -18.73 29.77 1.78
C SER A 52 -19.06 30.89 2.79
N GLU A 53 -18.26 31.08 3.84
CA GLU A 53 -18.43 32.17 4.81
C GLU A 53 -18.39 33.53 4.10
N PHE A 54 -17.36 33.77 3.26
CA PHE A 54 -17.24 35.03 2.53
C PHE A 54 -18.34 35.23 1.47
N GLU A 55 -18.73 34.16 0.76
CA GLU A 55 -19.83 34.24 -0.20
C GLU A 55 -21.15 34.67 0.47
N GLN A 56 -21.42 34.20 1.68
CA GLN A 56 -22.59 34.59 2.46
C GLN A 56 -22.52 36.05 2.92
N GLU A 57 -21.37 36.52 3.42
CA GLU A 57 -21.19 37.92 3.82
C GLU A 57 -21.33 38.88 2.62
N ALA A 58 -20.70 38.53 1.48
CA ALA A 58 -20.79 39.31 0.26
C ALA A 58 -22.24 39.35 -0.29
N ALA A 59 -22.96 38.23 -0.24
CA ALA A 59 -24.36 38.16 -0.65
C ALA A 59 -25.27 39.02 0.24
N ALA A 60 -25.04 39.03 1.56
CA ALA A 60 -25.83 39.84 2.49
C ALA A 60 -25.67 41.34 2.21
N ILE A 61 -24.45 41.81 1.94
CA ILE A 61 -24.21 43.22 1.64
C ILE A 61 -24.72 43.59 0.25
N LYS A 62 -24.61 42.68 -0.73
CA LYS A 62 -25.24 42.87 -2.05
C LYS A 62 -26.76 42.99 -1.95
N ALA A 63 -27.40 42.17 -1.13
CA ALA A 63 -28.85 42.24 -0.90
C ALA A 63 -29.27 43.55 -0.24
N LYS A 64 -28.49 44.07 0.71
CA LYS A 64 -28.72 45.42 1.28
C LYS A 64 -28.64 46.51 0.21
N PHE A 65 -27.59 46.47 -0.63
CA PHE A 65 -27.43 47.42 -1.73
C PHE A 65 -28.59 47.36 -2.73
N GLU A 66 -29.08 46.17 -3.08
CA GLU A 66 -30.24 46.01 -3.97
C GLU A 66 -31.53 46.60 -3.39
N GLN A 67 -31.65 46.68 -2.05
CA GLN A 67 -32.79 47.32 -1.39
C GLN A 67 -32.64 48.84 -1.27
N SER A 68 -31.48 49.33 -0.81
CA SER A 68 -31.26 50.76 -0.54
C SER A 68 -30.79 51.56 -1.77
N HIS A 69 -30.22 50.89 -2.78
CA HIS A 69 -29.49 51.50 -3.90
C HIS A 69 -28.33 52.42 -3.47
N GLU A 70 -27.88 52.29 -2.23
CA GLU A 70 -26.76 53.04 -1.65
C GLU A 70 -25.80 52.08 -0.94
N LEU A 71 -24.49 52.26 -1.17
CA LEU A 71 -23.45 51.50 -0.48
C LEU A 71 -22.83 52.38 0.61
N ALA A 72 -23.09 52.04 1.87
CA ALA A 72 -22.48 52.72 3.00
C ALA A 72 -20.96 52.46 3.06
N LEU A 73 -20.19 53.45 3.48
CA LEU A 73 -18.74 53.31 3.67
C LEU A 73 -18.40 52.17 4.65
N ASP A 74 -19.21 52.00 5.69
CA ASP A 74 -19.04 50.93 6.68
C ASP A 74 -19.22 49.55 6.04
N ASP A 75 -20.26 49.36 5.21
CA ASP A 75 -20.49 48.10 4.48
C ASP A 75 -19.35 47.80 3.49
N TYR A 76 -18.85 48.81 2.77
CA TYR A 76 -17.68 48.65 1.89
C TYR A 76 -16.42 48.25 2.67
N THR A 77 -16.17 48.88 3.82
CA THR A 77 -15.02 48.59 4.67
C THR A 77 -15.11 47.17 5.25
N LEU A 78 -16.31 46.74 5.65
CA LEU A 78 -16.56 45.38 6.11
C LEU A 78 -16.23 44.34 5.03
N ILE A 79 -16.67 44.54 3.78
CA ILE A 79 -16.30 43.63 2.66
C ILE A 79 -14.79 43.57 2.47
N GLN A 80 -14.11 44.71 2.46
CA GLN A 80 -12.66 44.72 2.23
C GLN A 80 -11.90 44.00 3.35
N LYS A 81 -12.32 44.19 4.60
CA LYS A 81 -11.76 43.48 5.75
C LYS A 81 -12.00 41.97 5.64
N ALA A 82 -13.24 41.56 5.38
CA ALA A 82 -13.61 40.16 5.20
C ALA A 82 -12.83 39.51 4.04
N LYS A 83 -12.65 40.23 2.93
CA LYS A 83 -11.87 39.77 1.78
C LYS A 83 -10.39 39.55 2.12
N ALA A 84 -9.78 40.47 2.87
CA ALA A 84 -8.40 40.33 3.31
C ALA A 84 -8.23 39.16 4.29
N GLU A 85 -9.13 39.03 5.25
CA GLU A 85 -9.14 37.92 6.21
C GLU A 85 -9.34 36.56 5.52
N LEU A 86 -10.29 36.48 4.59
CA LEU A 86 -10.52 35.29 3.76
C LEU A 86 -9.25 34.90 3.03
N LYS A 87 -8.60 35.86 2.36
CA LYS A 87 -7.38 35.60 1.60
C LYS A 87 -6.29 35.03 2.51
N ALA A 88 -6.06 35.63 3.67
CA ALA A 88 -5.07 35.15 4.62
C ALA A 88 -5.37 33.73 5.12
N ARG A 89 -6.64 33.43 5.46
CA ARG A 89 -7.06 32.08 5.88
C ARG A 89 -6.90 31.05 4.77
N LEU A 90 -7.29 31.40 3.53
CA LEU A 90 -7.15 30.52 2.38
C LEU A 90 -5.68 30.24 2.05
N ASP A 91 -4.83 31.27 2.09
CA ASP A 91 -3.40 31.13 1.86
C ASP A 91 -2.79 30.19 2.91
N PHE A 92 -3.14 30.36 4.20
CA PHE A 92 -2.71 29.47 5.29
C PHE A 92 -3.13 28.00 5.10
N PHE A 93 -4.40 27.73 4.81
CA PHE A 93 -4.88 26.36 4.63
C PHE A 93 -4.40 25.74 3.32
N THR A 94 -4.17 26.53 2.29
CA THR A 94 -3.54 26.04 1.04
C THR A 94 -2.11 25.59 1.32
N ALA A 95 -1.32 26.38 2.05
CA ALA A 95 0.03 25.99 2.46
C ALA A 95 0.02 24.73 3.33
N THR A 96 -0.90 24.64 4.30
CA THR A 96 -1.10 23.42 5.09
C THR A 96 -1.37 22.20 4.20
N GLY A 97 -2.20 22.36 3.17
CA GLY A 97 -2.48 21.31 2.19
C GLY A 97 -1.26 20.85 1.42
N GLU A 98 -0.42 21.79 0.96
CA GLU A 98 0.84 21.50 0.24
C GLU A 98 1.84 20.73 1.13
N GLU A 99 1.92 21.06 2.43
CA GLU A 99 2.77 20.33 3.40
C GLU A 99 2.26 18.92 3.68
N LEU A 100 0.93 18.75 3.75
CA LEU A 100 0.32 17.44 3.94
C LEU A 100 0.49 16.56 2.70
N GLU A 101 0.42 17.10 1.49
CA GLU A 101 0.67 16.37 0.24
C GLU A 101 2.07 15.73 0.22
N GLU A 102 3.10 16.48 0.60
CA GLU A 102 4.47 15.96 0.67
C GLU A 102 4.60 14.86 1.75
N LYS A 103 4.01 15.06 2.93
CA LYS A 103 4.00 14.05 4.00
C LYS A 103 3.26 12.77 3.57
N ILE A 104 2.11 12.91 2.91
CA ILE A 104 1.35 11.78 2.36
C ILE A 104 2.18 11.04 1.32
N TYR A 105 2.86 11.75 0.43
CA TYR A 105 3.73 11.14 -0.58
C TYR A 105 4.85 10.31 0.08
N GLN A 106 5.61 10.90 1.01
CA GLN A 106 6.70 10.22 1.71
C GLN A 106 6.21 8.99 2.48
N LYS A 107 5.07 9.10 3.17
CA LYS A 107 4.48 7.99 3.90
C LYS A 107 3.98 6.89 2.97
N SER A 108 3.39 7.26 1.83
CA SER A 108 2.95 6.32 0.78
C SER A 108 4.14 5.53 0.21
N GLU A 109 5.26 6.19 -0.03
CA GLU A 109 6.51 5.55 -0.47
C GLU A 109 7.06 4.57 0.58
N GLN A 110 6.97 4.92 1.86
CA GLN A 110 7.32 4.05 2.97
C GLN A 110 6.44 2.79 3.00
N VAL A 111 5.10 2.95 2.93
CA VAL A 111 4.15 1.82 2.86
C VAL A 111 4.47 0.92 1.67
N PHE A 112 4.69 1.49 0.48
CA PHE A 112 5.02 0.74 -0.73
C PHE A 112 6.29 -0.10 -0.57
N THR A 113 7.36 0.51 -0.06
CA THR A 113 8.66 -0.16 0.10
C THR A 113 8.59 -1.27 1.15
N THR A 114 7.95 -1.01 2.29
CA THR A 114 7.76 -2.01 3.35
C THR A 114 6.86 -3.16 2.89
N LYS A 115 5.81 -2.88 2.10
CA LYS A 115 4.97 -3.92 1.49
C LYS A 115 5.78 -4.82 0.54
N ALA A 116 6.64 -4.24 -0.29
CA ALA A 116 7.49 -4.99 -1.20
C ALA A 116 8.46 -5.93 -0.44
N GLN A 117 9.05 -5.44 0.65
CA GLN A 117 9.90 -6.26 1.54
C GLN A 117 9.10 -7.39 2.19
N LEU A 118 7.92 -7.09 2.75
CA LEU A 118 7.04 -8.09 3.34
C LEU A 118 6.63 -9.19 2.34
N LEU A 119 6.34 -8.81 1.09
CA LEU A 119 6.03 -9.76 0.01
C LEU A 119 7.21 -10.70 -0.29
N ALA A 120 8.43 -10.19 -0.31
CA ALA A 120 9.63 -11.00 -0.50
C ALA A 120 9.82 -11.99 0.65
N THR A 121 9.71 -11.52 1.90
CA THR A 121 9.78 -12.37 3.10
C THR A 121 8.68 -13.44 3.07
N ARG A 122 7.44 -13.06 2.74
CA ARG A 122 6.30 -13.98 2.63
C ARG A 122 6.55 -15.08 1.61
N LYS A 123 7.07 -14.73 0.43
CA LYS A 123 7.38 -15.71 -0.63
C LYS A 123 8.43 -16.70 -0.14
N HIS A 124 9.50 -16.20 0.49
CA HIS A 124 10.55 -17.06 1.04
C HIS A 124 10.01 -17.96 2.14
N LEU A 125 9.25 -17.42 3.09
CA LEU A 125 8.64 -18.16 4.20
C LEU A 125 7.73 -19.30 3.71
N ILE A 126 6.78 -19.01 2.82
CA ILE A 126 5.85 -20.01 2.28
C ILE A 126 6.61 -21.10 1.53
N PHE A 127 7.56 -20.73 0.68
CA PHE A 127 8.36 -21.69 -0.07
C PHE A 127 9.18 -22.60 0.86
N SER A 128 9.87 -22.02 1.83
CA SER A 128 10.69 -22.77 2.80
C SER A 128 9.85 -23.73 3.65
N TYR A 129 8.66 -23.30 4.11
CA TYR A 129 7.74 -24.21 4.81
C TYR A 129 7.26 -25.35 3.91
N GLY A 130 6.89 -25.06 2.67
CA GLY A 130 6.45 -26.07 1.71
C GLY A 130 7.54 -27.10 1.40
N GLU A 131 8.77 -26.63 1.17
CA GLU A 131 9.94 -27.48 0.94
C GLU A 131 10.26 -28.35 2.16
N ALA A 132 10.25 -27.77 3.36
CA ALA A 132 10.50 -28.52 4.59
C ALA A 132 9.47 -29.64 4.80
N LEU A 133 8.18 -29.33 4.62
CA LEU A 133 7.10 -30.31 4.74
C LEU A 133 7.23 -31.43 3.70
N ALA A 134 7.52 -31.08 2.45
CA ALA A 134 7.73 -32.06 1.39
C ALA A 134 8.93 -32.98 1.69
N ASN A 135 10.05 -32.41 2.15
CA ASN A 135 11.25 -33.17 2.51
C ASN A 135 10.99 -34.13 3.67
N GLU A 136 10.32 -33.68 4.74
CA GLU A 136 9.97 -34.55 5.86
C GLU A 136 9.04 -35.69 5.43
N PHE A 137 8.02 -35.39 4.62
CA PHE A 137 7.12 -36.40 4.08
C PHE A 137 7.86 -37.43 3.21
N ILE A 138 8.73 -36.98 2.30
CA ILE A 138 9.52 -37.86 1.44
C ILE A 138 10.44 -38.74 2.27
N GLN A 139 11.12 -38.19 3.29
CA GLN A 139 12.01 -38.96 4.16
C GLN A 139 11.24 -40.03 4.96
N GLN A 140 10.06 -39.70 5.49
CA GLN A 140 9.23 -40.64 6.25
C GLN A 140 8.66 -41.77 5.41
N HIS A 141 8.44 -41.52 4.11
CA HIS A 141 7.79 -42.46 3.20
C HIS A 141 8.71 -42.93 2.06
N ILE A 142 10.02 -42.82 2.24
CA ILE A 142 10.99 -43.02 1.17
C ILE A 142 10.91 -44.42 0.56
N GLU A 143 10.67 -45.44 1.38
CA GLU A 143 10.58 -46.84 0.92
C GLU A 143 9.34 -47.04 0.06
N GLN A 144 8.17 -46.56 0.50
CA GLN A 144 6.92 -46.68 -0.26
C GLN A 144 6.98 -45.86 -1.55
N ILE A 145 7.52 -44.63 -1.49
CA ILE A 145 7.72 -43.77 -2.65
C ILE A 145 8.64 -44.44 -3.66
N THR A 146 9.74 -45.02 -3.20
CA THR A 146 10.68 -45.75 -4.05
C THR A 146 10.03 -46.96 -4.69
N LEU A 147 9.21 -47.71 -3.95
CA LEU A 147 8.51 -48.89 -4.45
C LEU A 147 7.54 -48.51 -5.58
N PHE A 148 6.58 -47.62 -5.34
CA PHE A 148 5.59 -47.30 -6.37
C PHE A 148 6.23 -46.59 -7.58
N ARG A 149 7.25 -45.76 -7.36
CA ARG A 149 8.01 -45.13 -8.46
C ARG A 149 8.70 -46.19 -9.32
N SER A 150 9.35 -47.17 -8.69
CA SER A 150 10.05 -48.24 -9.42
C SER A 150 9.10 -49.11 -10.20
N LEU A 151 7.94 -49.45 -9.64
CA LEU A 151 6.91 -50.24 -10.34
C LEU A 151 6.38 -49.52 -11.58
N ILE A 152 6.12 -48.21 -11.49
CA ILE A 152 5.59 -47.42 -12.62
C ILE A 152 6.67 -47.20 -13.68
N VAL A 153 7.85 -46.71 -13.29
CA VAL A 153 8.91 -46.33 -14.23
C VAL A 153 9.41 -47.56 -15.01
N ASN A 154 9.57 -48.72 -14.37
CA ASN A 154 10.01 -49.93 -15.05
C ASN A 154 8.87 -50.70 -15.75
N GLY A 155 7.61 -50.43 -15.39
CA GLY A 155 6.43 -51.05 -15.99
C GLY A 155 6.01 -50.43 -17.33
N ILE A 156 6.50 -49.23 -17.64
CA ILE A 156 6.13 -48.46 -18.84
C ILE A 156 7.34 -48.34 -19.76
N LYS A 157 7.17 -48.80 -21.00
CA LYS A 157 8.18 -48.61 -22.06
C LYS A 157 8.05 -47.24 -22.69
N TYR A 158 9.15 -46.74 -23.23
CA TYR A 158 9.16 -45.54 -24.05
C TYR A 158 8.18 -45.65 -25.22
N ASP A 159 7.36 -44.62 -25.40
CA ASP A 159 6.45 -44.48 -26.53
C ASP A 159 7.03 -43.48 -27.56
N PRO A 160 7.41 -43.93 -28.76
CA PRO A 160 8.00 -43.07 -29.78
C PRO A 160 7.01 -42.08 -30.42
N ILE A 161 5.70 -42.25 -30.23
CA ILE A 161 4.68 -41.35 -30.78
C ILE A 161 4.47 -40.15 -29.84
N THR A 162 4.41 -40.40 -28.53
CA THR A 162 4.24 -39.34 -27.53
C THR A 162 5.56 -38.81 -26.97
N GLU A 163 6.68 -39.46 -27.31
CA GLU A 163 8.03 -39.22 -26.79
C GLU A 163 8.15 -39.34 -25.27
N LYS A 164 7.20 -40.05 -24.63
CA LYS A 164 7.14 -40.20 -23.18
C LYS A 164 7.73 -41.51 -22.71
N ASP A 165 8.39 -41.48 -21.55
CA ASP A 165 8.82 -42.67 -20.83
C ASP A 165 8.07 -42.87 -19.50
N GLY A 166 8.44 -43.92 -18.75
CA GLY A 166 7.83 -44.20 -17.45
C GLY A 166 8.03 -43.10 -16.41
N LYS A 167 9.06 -42.24 -16.52
CA LYS A 167 9.25 -41.08 -15.64
C LYS A 167 8.26 -39.97 -15.97
N ASP A 168 7.98 -39.73 -17.25
CA ASP A 168 6.98 -38.75 -17.67
C ASP A 168 5.60 -39.14 -17.16
N VAL A 169 5.22 -40.42 -17.35
CA VAL A 169 3.93 -40.93 -16.86
C VAL A 169 3.83 -40.85 -15.33
N PHE A 170 4.92 -41.14 -14.63
CA PHE A 170 4.98 -41.01 -13.18
C PHE A 170 4.72 -39.55 -12.72
N ASN A 171 5.40 -38.58 -13.34
CA ASN A 171 5.24 -37.16 -13.01
C ASN A 171 3.83 -36.66 -13.32
N GLU A 172 3.29 -37.01 -14.49
CA GLU A 172 1.92 -36.65 -14.89
C GLU A 172 0.88 -37.25 -13.94
N MET A 173 1.08 -38.51 -13.52
CA MET A 173 0.22 -39.16 -12.54
C MET A 173 0.24 -38.39 -11.20
N LEU A 174 1.42 -38.00 -10.70
CA LEU A 174 1.52 -37.22 -9.47
C LEU A 174 0.81 -35.87 -9.60
N ILE A 175 1.04 -35.12 -10.69
CA ILE A 175 0.36 -33.84 -10.93
C ILE A 175 -1.16 -34.03 -10.91
N LYS A 176 -1.69 -35.04 -11.61
CA LYS A 176 -3.12 -35.33 -11.66
C LYS A 176 -3.71 -35.75 -10.31
N LYS A 177 -2.95 -36.51 -9.51
CA LYS A 177 -3.40 -36.91 -8.17
C LYS A 177 -3.40 -35.73 -7.20
N LEU A 178 -2.46 -34.79 -7.37
CA LEU A 178 -2.32 -33.61 -6.51
C LEU A 178 -3.21 -32.44 -6.96
N SER A 179 -3.73 -32.42 -8.19
CA SER A 179 -4.51 -31.30 -8.71
C SER A 179 -5.90 -31.14 -8.06
N GLY A 180 -6.40 -32.17 -7.39
CA GLY A 180 -7.70 -32.15 -6.70
C GLY A 180 -7.67 -31.53 -5.29
N PHE A 181 -6.49 -31.17 -4.78
CA PHE A 181 -6.38 -30.56 -3.44
C PHE A 181 -6.67 -29.06 -3.48
N ASP A 182 -7.28 -28.55 -2.41
CA ASP A 182 -7.46 -27.11 -2.22
C ASP A 182 -6.08 -26.44 -2.05
N ASN A 183 -5.90 -25.30 -2.71
CA ASN A 183 -4.67 -24.52 -2.72
C ASN A 183 -4.77 -23.25 -1.86
N SER A 184 -5.67 -23.25 -0.87
CA SER A 184 -5.84 -22.12 0.04
C SER A 184 -4.62 -21.96 0.96
N LEU A 185 -4.16 -20.72 1.10
CA LEU A 185 -3.10 -20.37 2.04
C LEU A 185 -3.69 -20.15 3.45
N PRO A 186 -3.05 -20.68 4.50
CA PRO A 186 -3.43 -20.41 5.88
C PRO A 186 -3.46 -18.91 6.22
N ASP A 187 -4.32 -18.55 7.18
CA ASP A 187 -4.55 -17.16 7.59
C ASP A 187 -3.29 -16.46 8.11
N GLU A 188 -2.39 -17.21 8.76
CA GLU A 188 -1.11 -16.69 9.25
C GLU A 188 -0.26 -16.05 8.14
N PHE A 189 -0.41 -16.50 6.89
CA PHE A 189 0.30 -15.94 5.73
C PHE A 189 -0.50 -14.85 5.00
N LYS A 190 -1.68 -14.44 5.48
CA LYS A 190 -2.45 -13.37 4.82
C LYS A 190 -1.81 -12.01 5.03
N LEU A 191 -1.80 -11.22 3.95
CA LEU A 191 -1.34 -9.83 3.97
C LEU A 191 -2.43 -8.92 4.55
N PRO A 192 -2.06 -7.83 5.22
CA PRO A 192 -3.02 -6.83 5.67
C PRO A 192 -3.62 -6.07 4.47
N THR A 193 -4.87 -5.62 4.63
CA THR A 193 -5.47 -4.62 3.75
C THR A 193 -4.84 -3.26 4.06
N LEU A 194 -4.50 -2.49 3.03
CA LEU A 194 -3.80 -1.21 3.15
C LEU A 194 -4.67 -0.08 2.60
N ASN A 195 -4.47 1.13 3.12
CA ASN A 195 -5.11 2.36 2.63
C ASN A 195 -4.44 2.91 1.36
N LEU A 196 -3.23 2.44 1.04
CA LEU A 196 -2.54 2.79 -0.20
C LEU A 196 -3.33 2.27 -1.42
N GLN A 197 -3.57 3.15 -2.41
CA GLN A 197 -4.23 2.78 -3.67
C GLN A 197 -3.47 1.65 -4.39
N GLN A 198 -4.20 0.73 -5.03
CA GLN A 198 -3.60 -0.46 -5.64
C GLN A 198 -2.64 -0.15 -6.79
N ASP A 199 -2.92 0.91 -7.54
CA ASP A 199 -2.16 1.38 -8.70
C ASP A 199 -1.12 2.46 -8.34
N TRP A 200 -0.99 2.81 -7.06
CA TRP A 200 0.00 3.78 -6.60
C TRP A 200 1.41 3.32 -6.92
N LYS A 201 2.23 4.24 -7.44
CA LYS A 201 3.64 4.00 -7.74
C LYS A 201 4.49 5.16 -7.23
N PRO A 202 5.68 4.89 -6.68
CA PRO A 202 6.60 5.95 -6.29
C PRO A 202 7.07 6.73 -7.51
N LYS A 203 7.48 7.98 -7.30
CA LYS A 203 8.13 8.77 -8.35
C LYS A 203 9.40 8.04 -8.80
N THR A 204 9.61 7.99 -10.10
CA THR A 204 10.84 7.46 -10.71
C THR A 204 12.06 8.30 -10.30
N PRO A 205 13.28 7.74 -10.35
CA PRO A 205 14.50 8.50 -10.08
C PRO A 205 14.62 9.77 -10.93
N THR A 206 14.21 9.70 -12.20
CA THR A 206 14.19 10.85 -13.12
C THR A 206 13.20 11.92 -12.67
N GLN A 207 12.00 11.54 -12.22
CA GLN A 207 11.03 12.51 -11.67
C GLN A 207 11.55 13.17 -10.40
N LYS A 208 12.11 12.38 -9.46
CA LYS A 208 12.74 12.94 -8.25
C LYS A 208 13.87 13.92 -8.60
N HIS A 209 14.73 13.58 -9.55
CA HIS A 209 15.80 14.47 -10.01
C HIS A 209 15.26 15.77 -10.62
N VAL A 210 14.23 15.69 -11.47
CA VAL A 210 13.59 16.87 -12.06
C VAL A 210 13.00 17.76 -10.97
N ASP A 211 12.34 17.17 -9.97
CA ASP A 211 11.76 17.89 -8.85
C ASP A 211 12.85 18.59 -8.01
N SER A 212 14.01 17.95 -7.80
CA SER A 212 15.10 18.54 -6.99
C SER A 212 15.94 19.58 -7.73
N PHE A 213 16.07 19.49 -9.06
CA PHE A 213 17.04 20.30 -9.82
C PHE A 213 16.41 21.53 -10.49
N LYS A 214 15.11 21.51 -10.79
CA LYS A 214 14.43 22.69 -11.33
C LYS A 214 14.15 23.68 -10.21
N PRO A 215 14.26 25.02 -10.45
CA PRO A 215 13.81 26.02 -9.50
C PRO A 215 12.34 25.75 -9.19
N GLN A 216 12.05 25.28 -7.98
CA GLN A 216 10.68 25.13 -7.55
C GLN A 216 10.17 26.50 -7.11
N SER A 217 8.99 26.89 -7.59
CA SER A 217 8.23 27.95 -6.93
C SER A 217 8.08 27.57 -5.46
N ASP A 218 8.29 28.51 -4.54
CA ASP A 218 8.07 28.23 -3.13
C ASP A 218 6.65 27.67 -2.92
N LYS A 219 6.54 26.59 -2.14
CA LYS A 219 5.29 25.94 -1.75
C LYS A 219 5.20 25.87 -0.23
N GLY A 220 4.03 25.50 0.27
CA GLY A 220 3.79 25.29 1.69
C GLY A 220 3.98 26.57 2.49
N PHE A 221 4.47 26.42 3.72
CA PHE A 221 4.65 27.57 4.60
C PHE A 221 5.77 28.52 4.12
N LYS A 222 6.75 28.01 3.37
CA LYS A 222 7.81 28.85 2.79
C LYS A 222 7.25 29.88 1.81
N ARG A 223 6.27 29.49 1.00
CA ARG A 223 5.55 30.42 0.10
C ARG A 223 4.88 31.55 0.86
N LEU A 224 4.25 31.23 2.00
CA LEU A 224 3.58 32.23 2.82
C LEU A 224 4.57 33.23 3.38
N LEU A 225 5.68 32.75 3.94
CA LEU A 225 6.71 33.58 4.53
C LEU A 225 7.38 34.51 3.50
N ASN A 226 7.52 34.07 2.24
CA ASN A 226 8.10 34.86 1.17
C ASN A 226 7.12 35.84 0.50
N ASN A 227 5.81 35.69 0.75
CA ASN A 227 4.76 36.56 0.24
C ASN A 227 4.25 37.58 1.29
N PHE A 228 4.92 37.68 2.44
CA PHE A 228 4.69 38.74 3.45
C PHE A 228 5.31 40.07 3.03
#